data_AF-A0A955BIT3-F1
#
_entry.id   AF-A0A955BIT3-F1
#
_cell.length_a   1.000
_cell.length_b   1.000
_cell.length_c   1.000
_cell.angle_alpha   90.00
_cell.angle_beta   90.00
_cell.angle_gamma   90.00
#
_symmetry.space_group_name_H-M   'P 1'
#
loop_
_entity.id
_entity.type
_entity.pdbx_description
1 polymer ?
#
loop_
_entity_poly.entity_id
_entity_poly.type
_entity_poly.pdbx_seq_one_letter_code
_entity_poly.pdbx_strand_id
1 'polypeptide(L)'
;MKRYWAALALGALVFVIGFGRSTTASAAEQLLLEAESFDQHGGWVLDTQFIREMGSPYLLAHGMGRPVADATTTVELPSAGTYRVLVRTKDWVARWDAAGSPGKFQVLINGQPLQETFGTKGKDWFWHDGGTVEIDKPQVTVALHDLTGFDGRCDAILFTKDLNNMPPNEGQILPGWRRELLGLSEEPTDKSGYDLVVVGGGYSGMGSAISAARMGCKVALIQDRPVLGGNGSSEVRVWAMGLIRRGEFPRIGEIVDEFADKATKSPGRAEEFGDEKKEA
;
A
#
# COMPACT_ATOMS: atom_id res chain seq x y z
N MET A 1 -4.33 -37.88 79.60
CA MET A 1 -5.10 -37.78 78.34
C MET A 1 -4.17 -37.19 77.28
N LYS A 2 -3.90 -37.94 76.22
CA LYS A 2 -2.95 -37.62 75.13
C LYS A 2 -3.34 -36.35 74.38
N ARG A 3 -2.41 -35.44 74.07
CA ARG A 3 -2.44 -34.61 72.85
C ARG A 3 -1.02 -34.32 72.36
N TYR A 4 -0.71 -34.89 71.21
CA TYR A 4 0.43 -34.64 70.33
C TYR A 4 0.29 -33.27 69.66
N TRP A 5 1.36 -32.48 69.56
CA TRP A 5 1.53 -31.50 68.49
C TRP A 5 2.98 -31.53 67.99
N ALA A 6 3.08 -31.65 66.66
CA ALA A 6 4.27 -31.94 65.89
C ALA A 6 5.16 -30.70 65.69
N ALA A 7 6.46 -30.93 65.57
CA ALA A 7 7.44 -29.96 65.11
C ALA A 7 7.24 -29.67 63.61
N LEU A 8 7.14 -28.39 63.25
CA LEU A 8 7.19 -27.91 61.88
C LEU A 8 8.53 -27.20 61.67
N ALA A 9 9.38 -27.79 60.83
CA ALA A 9 10.65 -27.22 60.41
C ALA A 9 10.40 -26.06 59.44
N LEU A 10 10.96 -24.88 59.73
CA LEU A 10 11.04 -23.76 58.79
C LEU A 10 12.17 -24.05 57.78
N GLY A 11 11.82 -24.42 56.55
CA GLY A 11 12.76 -24.44 55.43
C GLY A 11 12.93 -23.02 54.87
N ALA A 12 14.15 -22.50 54.86
CA ALA A 12 14.49 -21.25 54.19
C ALA A 12 14.53 -21.47 52.67
N LEU A 13 13.60 -20.86 51.94
CA LEU A 13 13.59 -20.82 50.47
C LEU A 13 14.48 -19.66 50.01
N VAL A 14 15.64 -19.98 49.42
CA VAL A 14 16.48 -18.99 48.74
C VAL A 14 15.87 -18.70 47.37
N PHE A 15 15.30 -17.51 47.20
CA PHE A 15 14.88 -17.00 45.89
C PHE A 15 16.13 -16.48 45.15
N VAL A 16 16.63 -17.26 44.20
CA VAL A 16 17.59 -16.76 43.21
C VAL A 16 16.80 -15.96 42.19
N ILE A 17 16.84 -14.62 42.29
CA ILE A 17 16.32 -13.72 41.26
C ILE A 17 17.33 -13.77 40.11
N GLY A 18 17.08 -14.64 39.14
CA GLY A 18 17.77 -14.62 37.86
C GLY A 18 17.36 -13.37 37.09
N PHE A 19 18.26 -12.41 36.95
CA PHE A 19 18.15 -11.37 35.93
C PHE A 19 18.26 -12.04 34.56
N GLY A 20 17.13 -12.47 34.01
CA GLY A 20 17.02 -12.85 32.62
C GLY A 20 17.34 -11.62 31.77
N ARG A 21 18.51 -11.62 31.11
CA ARG A 21 18.76 -10.73 29.98
C ARG A 21 17.66 -10.99 28.96
N SER A 22 16.73 -10.04 28.81
CA SER A 22 15.87 -10.01 27.62
C SER A 22 16.80 -9.81 26.43
N THR A 23 17.12 -10.90 25.75
CA THR A 23 17.68 -10.85 24.41
C THR A 23 16.58 -10.29 23.53
N THR A 24 16.59 -8.99 23.25
CA THR A 24 15.94 -8.48 22.05
C THR A 24 16.52 -9.29 20.90
N ALA A 25 15.72 -10.18 20.32
CA ALA A 25 16.07 -10.79 19.05
C ALA A 25 16.37 -9.61 18.12
N SER A 26 17.61 -9.52 17.65
CA SER A 26 17.93 -8.56 16.59
C SER A 26 17.06 -8.95 15.42
N ALA A 27 16.01 -8.18 15.14
CA ALA A 27 15.27 -8.33 13.90
C ALA A 27 16.31 -8.31 12.77
N ALA A 28 16.27 -9.28 11.87
CA ALA A 28 17.16 -9.27 10.73
C ALA A 28 16.97 -7.95 9.96
N GLU A 29 18.03 -7.45 9.33
CA GLU A 29 17.94 -6.25 8.50
C GLU A 29 17.04 -6.53 7.30
N GLN A 30 16.00 -5.72 7.13
CA GLN A 30 15.00 -5.86 6.07
C GLN A 30 14.52 -4.49 5.61
N LEU A 31 13.97 -4.45 4.39
CA LEU A 31 13.25 -3.32 3.82
C LEU A 31 12.03 -3.86 3.07
N LEU A 32 10.84 -3.43 3.48
CA LEU A 32 9.62 -3.58 2.67
C LEU A 32 9.47 -2.36 1.77
N LEU A 33 9.52 -2.59 0.47
CA LEU A 33 9.23 -1.61 -0.56
C LEU A 33 7.81 -1.85 -1.10
N GLU A 34 6.90 -0.95 -0.77
CA GLU A 34 5.54 -0.94 -1.31
C GLU A 34 5.55 -0.37 -2.75
N ALA A 35 4.91 -1.07 -3.69
CA ALA A 35 5.01 -0.73 -5.11
C ALA A 35 4.36 0.63 -5.42
N GLU A 36 3.32 1.01 -4.69
CA GLU A 36 2.69 2.33 -4.76
C GLU A 36 3.60 3.49 -4.35
N SER A 37 4.72 3.21 -3.66
CA SER A 37 5.70 4.19 -3.22
C SER A 37 6.84 4.38 -4.23
N PHE A 38 6.73 3.83 -5.45
CA PHE A 38 7.73 4.04 -6.49
C PHE A 38 7.73 5.50 -6.96
N ASP A 39 8.90 6.14 -7.03
CA ASP A 39 9.03 7.54 -7.45
C ASP A 39 8.47 7.80 -8.85
N GLN A 40 8.61 6.83 -9.75
CA GLN A 40 8.12 6.89 -11.12
C GLN A 40 7.40 5.59 -11.46
N HIS A 41 6.11 5.66 -11.80
CA HIS A 41 5.38 4.47 -12.22
C HIS A 41 5.63 4.09 -13.69
N GLY A 42 6.25 4.96 -14.49
CA GLY A 42 6.43 4.72 -15.92
C GLY A 42 5.08 4.57 -16.61
N GLY A 43 4.83 3.39 -17.21
CA GLY A 43 3.52 3.04 -17.75
C GLY A 43 2.71 2.09 -16.86
N TRP A 44 3.21 1.74 -15.66
CA TRP A 44 2.42 1.04 -14.65
C TRP A 44 1.38 1.99 -14.06
N VAL A 45 0.22 1.44 -13.73
CA VAL A 45 -0.90 2.18 -13.14
C VAL A 45 -1.06 1.73 -11.70
N LEU A 46 -1.23 2.69 -10.79
CA LEU A 46 -1.59 2.41 -9.41
C LEU A 46 -3.06 1.96 -9.35
N ASP A 47 -3.30 0.74 -8.86
CA ASP A 47 -4.63 0.23 -8.61
C ASP A 47 -4.93 0.26 -7.10
N THR A 48 -5.84 1.16 -6.71
CA THR A 48 -6.31 1.31 -5.33
C THR A 48 -7.70 0.71 -5.10
N GLN A 49 -8.34 0.12 -6.13
CA GLN A 49 -9.75 -0.27 -6.05
C GLN A 49 -9.95 -1.58 -5.28
N PHE A 50 -8.92 -2.44 -5.27
CA PHE A 50 -9.00 -3.77 -4.67
C PHE A 50 -8.42 -3.86 -3.25
N ILE A 51 -8.17 -2.71 -2.59
CA ILE A 51 -7.57 -2.67 -1.24
C ILE A 51 -8.41 -3.48 -0.23
N ARG A 52 -9.75 -3.48 -0.37
CA ARG A 52 -10.64 -4.23 0.53
C ARG A 52 -10.53 -5.74 0.37
N GLU A 53 -10.15 -6.19 -0.82
CA GLU A 53 -10.05 -7.60 -1.19
C GLU A 53 -8.65 -8.17 -0.94
N MET A 54 -7.59 -7.37 -1.12
CA MET A 54 -6.20 -7.85 -1.00
C MET A 54 -5.36 -7.20 0.10
N GLY A 55 -5.90 -6.17 0.75
CA GLY A 55 -5.31 -5.52 1.92
C GLY A 55 -4.34 -4.36 1.61
N SER A 56 -4.07 -4.10 0.33
CA SER A 56 -3.14 -3.06 -0.13
C SER A 56 -3.38 -2.66 -1.59
N PRO A 57 -2.93 -1.48 -2.03
CA PRO A 57 -2.87 -1.14 -3.45
C PRO A 57 -1.69 -1.86 -4.11
N TYR A 58 -1.57 -1.77 -5.44
CA TYR A 58 -0.48 -2.38 -6.19
C TYR A 58 -0.27 -1.69 -7.53
N LEU A 59 0.89 -1.91 -8.15
CA LEU A 59 1.15 -1.47 -9.52
C LEU A 59 0.70 -2.53 -10.53
N LEU A 60 0.04 -2.06 -11.59
CA LEU A 60 -0.52 -2.85 -12.67
C LEU A 60 0.04 -2.43 -14.04
N ALA A 61 0.66 -3.35 -14.77
CA ALA A 61 1.16 -3.13 -16.13
C ALA A 61 0.04 -3.31 -17.18
N HIS A 62 -0.82 -2.30 -17.33
CA HIS A 62 -1.95 -2.34 -18.27
C HIS A 62 -1.60 -1.77 -19.66
N GLY A 63 -0.78 -2.51 -20.42
CA GLY A 63 -0.27 -2.09 -21.72
C GLY A 63 -1.08 -2.53 -22.95
N MET A 64 -2.23 -3.19 -22.74
CA MET A 64 -3.06 -3.79 -23.82
C MET A 64 -2.25 -4.69 -24.77
N GLY A 65 -1.39 -5.53 -24.21
CA GLY A 65 -0.54 -6.47 -24.94
C GLY A 65 0.75 -5.88 -25.52
N ARG A 66 1.11 -4.66 -25.11
CA ARG A 66 2.42 -4.06 -25.36
C ARG A 66 3.08 -3.77 -24.03
N PRO A 67 4.33 -4.22 -23.81
CA PRO A 67 5.07 -3.88 -22.59
C PRO A 67 5.03 -2.38 -22.29
N VAL A 68 4.72 -2.04 -21.04
CA VAL A 68 4.72 -0.65 -20.57
C VAL A 68 6.13 -0.21 -20.14
N ALA A 69 6.36 1.11 -20.06
CA ALA A 69 7.61 1.63 -19.52
C ALA A 69 7.78 1.26 -18.05
N ASP A 70 9.02 1.01 -17.64
CA ASP A 70 9.36 0.54 -16.28
C ASP A 70 8.90 1.50 -15.19
N ALA A 71 8.40 0.94 -14.09
CA ALA A 71 8.30 1.67 -12.84
C ALA A 71 9.68 1.64 -12.17
N THR A 72 10.16 2.77 -11.62
CA THR A 72 11.48 2.88 -10.99
C THR A 72 11.43 3.66 -9.69
N THR A 73 12.31 3.30 -8.76
CA THR A 73 12.55 4.01 -7.50
C THR A 73 13.96 3.75 -7.00
N THR A 74 14.45 4.59 -6.09
CA THR A 74 15.71 4.36 -5.37
C THR A 74 15.43 4.21 -3.88
N VAL A 75 15.98 3.16 -3.27
CA VAL A 75 15.82 2.89 -1.84
C VAL A 75 17.16 2.74 -1.15
N GLU A 76 17.17 2.98 0.15
CA GLU A 76 18.32 2.77 1.03
C GLU A 76 18.08 1.50 1.85
N LEU A 77 18.85 0.45 1.59
CA LEU A 77 18.86 -0.76 2.41
C LEU A 77 19.59 -0.50 3.74
N PRO A 78 19.32 -1.28 4.81
CA PRO A 78 19.98 -1.06 6.10
C PRO A 78 21.52 -1.17 6.03
N SER A 79 22.05 -2.07 5.20
CA SER A 79 23.48 -2.17 4.94
C SER A 79 23.79 -2.99 3.67
N ALA A 80 25.07 -3.11 3.30
CA ALA A 80 25.53 -3.98 2.22
C ALA A 80 25.47 -5.47 2.62
N GLY A 81 25.50 -6.37 1.62
CA GLY A 81 25.58 -7.83 1.78
C GLY A 81 24.52 -8.60 1.00
N THR A 82 24.39 -9.89 1.31
CA THR A 82 23.41 -10.77 0.66
C THR A 82 22.01 -10.53 1.19
N TYR A 83 21.05 -10.32 0.27
CA TYR A 83 19.62 -10.23 0.58
C TYR A 83 18.85 -11.28 -0.21
N ARG A 84 17.85 -11.90 0.42
CA ARG A 84 16.78 -12.59 -0.31
C ARG A 84 15.74 -11.55 -0.74
N VAL A 85 15.27 -11.67 -1.98
CA VAL A 85 14.25 -10.77 -2.55
C VAL A 85 12.96 -11.54 -2.75
N LEU A 86 11.89 -11.10 -2.09
CA LEU A 86 10.55 -11.68 -2.22
C LEU A 86 9.62 -10.66 -2.85
N VAL A 87 8.81 -11.08 -3.82
CA VAL A 87 7.88 -10.19 -4.53
C VAL A 87 6.45 -10.65 -4.27
N ARG A 88 5.61 -9.79 -3.69
CA ARG A 88 4.18 -10.07 -3.49
C ARG A 88 3.43 -9.86 -4.80
N THR A 89 3.01 -10.96 -5.43
CA THR A 89 2.40 -11.02 -6.77
C THR A 89 1.45 -12.21 -6.86
N LYS A 90 0.79 -12.38 -8.01
CA LYS A 90 0.09 -13.61 -8.40
C LYS A 90 0.08 -13.80 -9.91
N ASP A 91 -0.18 -15.02 -10.36
CA ASP A 91 -0.68 -15.26 -11.70
C ASP A 91 -2.18 -15.00 -11.72
N TRP A 92 -2.57 -13.89 -12.35
CA TRP A 92 -3.95 -13.44 -12.32
C TRP A 92 -4.91 -14.31 -13.12
N VAL A 93 -4.41 -15.09 -14.10
CA VAL A 93 -5.25 -16.01 -14.88
C VAL A 93 -5.35 -17.41 -14.28
N ALA A 94 -4.48 -17.75 -13.32
CA ALA A 94 -4.43 -19.09 -12.74
C ALA A 94 -5.75 -19.52 -12.08
N ARG A 95 -6.58 -18.58 -11.61
CA ARG A 95 -7.92 -18.87 -11.07
C ARG A 95 -8.90 -19.48 -12.08
N TRP A 96 -8.61 -19.40 -13.38
CA TRP A 96 -9.42 -19.96 -14.46
C TRP A 96 -8.74 -21.18 -15.12
N ASP A 97 -7.64 -21.69 -14.56
CA ASP A 97 -6.82 -22.76 -15.15
C ASP A 97 -6.43 -22.47 -16.62
N ALA A 98 -6.24 -21.18 -16.94
CA ALA A 98 -5.88 -20.74 -18.28
C ALA A 98 -4.44 -21.15 -18.62
N ALA A 99 -4.18 -21.42 -19.90
CA ALA A 99 -2.83 -21.74 -20.35
C ALA A 99 -1.95 -20.49 -20.41
N GLY A 100 -0.78 -20.57 -19.79
CA GLY A 100 0.23 -19.50 -19.77
C GLY A 100 -0.02 -18.44 -18.70
N SER A 101 0.92 -17.51 -18.58
CA SER A 101 0.88 -16.43 -17.60
C SER A 101 1.07 -15.10 -18.34
N PRO A 102 0.00 -14.34 -18.62
CA PRO A 102 0.09 -13.13 -19.41
C PRO A 102 0.61 -11.96 -18.58
N GLY A 103 0.55 -11.96 -17.25
CA GLY A 103 1.07 -10.86 -16.41
C GLY A 103 2.54 -10.98 -16.02
N LYS A 104 3.43 -11.41 -16.93
CA LYS A 104 4.84 -11.62 -16.62
C LYS A 104 5.62 -10.31 -16.52
N PHE A 105 6.49 -10.24 -15.52
CA PHE A 105 7.42 -9.12 -15.35
C PHE A 105 8.71 -9.58 -14.67
N GLN A 106 9.73 -8.73 -14.70
CA GLN A 106 10.97 -8.90 -13.95
C GLN A 106 11.12 -7.78 -12.93
N VAL A 107 11.84 -8.08 -11.84
CA VAL A 107 12.36 -7.05 -10.94
C VAL A 107 13.84 -6.87 -11.28
N LEU A 108 14.27 -5.63 -11.47
CA LEU A 108 15.65 -5.27 -11.73
C LEU A 108 16.23 -4.57 -10.51
N ILE A 109 17.41 -5.00 -10.06
CA ILE A 109 18.18 -4.38 -8.99
C ILE A 109 19.44 -3.77 -9.61
N ASN A 110 19.61 -2.45 -9.50
CA ASN A 110 20.68 -1.69 -10.16
C ASN A 110 20.75 -1.98 -11.68
N GLY A 111 19.59 -2.11 -12.32
CA GLY A 111 19.46 -2.42 -13.75
C GLY A 111 19.73 -3.89 -14.12
N GLN A 112 20.07 -4.75 -13.16
CA GLN A 112 20.26 -6.18 -13.40
C GLN A 112 18.97 -6.96 -13.06
N PRO A 113 18.38 -7.71 -14.00
CA PRO A 113 17.19 -8.49 -13.73
C PRO A 113 17.49 -9.66 -12.78
N LEU A 114 16.57 -9.91 -11.85
CA LEU A 114 16.53 -11.19 -11.13
C LEU A 114 16.33 -12.35 -12.12
N GLN A 115 16.83 -13.52 -11.76
CA GLN A 115 16.69 -14.71 -12.59
C GLN A 115 15.23 -15.18 -12.71
N GLU A 116 14.43 -14.99 -11.66
CA GLU A 116 13.02 -15.38 -11.63
C GLU A 116 12.16 -14.44 -12.50
N THR A 117 11.11 -15.02 -13.11
CA THR A 117 10.07 -14.25 -13.82
C THR A 117 8.80 -14.26 -13.00
N PHE A 118 8.36 -13.09 -12.57
CA PHE A 118 7.22 -12.91 -11.67
C PHE A 118 5.88 -12.91 -12.42
N GLY A 119 4.78 -12.97 -11.66
CA GLY A 119 3.43 -13.06 -12.22
C GLY A 119 3.07 -14.40 -12.89
N THR A 120 3.83 -15.46 -12.59
CA THR A 120 3.73 -16.78 -13.25
C THR A 120 3.23 -17.92 -12.35
N LYS A 121 3.08 -17.66 -11.05
CA LYS A 121 2.76 -18.65 -10.03
C LYS A 121 1.68 -18.10 -9.10
N GLY A 122 0.94 -19.00 -8.46
CA GLY A 122 -0.06 -18.67 -7.43
C GLY A 122 -1.35 -18.08 -7.99
N LYS A 123 -2.48 -18.69 -7.65
CA LYS A 123 -3.83 -18.17 -7.96
C LYS A 123 -4.24 -17.01 -7.05
N ASP A 124 -3.70 -17.01 -5.84
CA ASP A 124 -3.92 -16.02 -4.79
C ASP A 124 -2.64 -15.19 -4.60
N TRP A 125 -2.77 -14.02 -3.99
CA TRP A 125 -1.62 -13.18 -3.66
C TRP A 125 -0.68 -13.90 -2.69
N PHE A 126 0.59 -13.95 -3.05
CA PHE A 126 1.61 -14.61 -2.24
C PHE A 126 2.99 -14.01 -2.48
N TRP A 127 3.94 -14.31 -1.59
CA TRP A 127 5.35 -14.02 -1.77
C TRP A 127 6.01 -14.98 -2.77
N HIS A 128 6.29 -14.48 -3.96
CA HIS A 128 7.06 -15.16 -4.99
C HIS A 128 8.55 -14.93 -4.74
N ASP A 129 9.27 -16.00 -4.45
CA ASP A 129 10.72 -15.96 -4.19
C ASP A 129 11.52 -15.61 -5.46
N GLY A 130 12.24 -14.50 -5.40
CA GLY A 130 13.14 -14.02 -6.45
C GLY A 130 14.58 -14.51 -6.32
N GLY A 131 14.89 -15.27 -5.27
CA GLY A 131 16.25 -15.72 -4.96
C GLY A 131 17.04 -14.69 -4.16
N THR A 132 18.37 -14.75 -4.27
CA THR A 132 19.28 -13.88 -3.52
C THR A 132 20.06 -12.95 -4.44
N VAL A 133 20.40 -11.78 -3.93
CA VAL A 133 21.24 -10.77 -4.59
C VAL A 133 22.34 -10.30 -3.65
N GLU A 134 23.50 -9.97 -4.21
CA GLU A 134 24.56 -9.28 -3.49
C GLU A 134 24.42 -7.77 -3.66
N ILE A 135 24.41 -7.06 -2.54
CA ILE A 135 24.29 -5.60 -2.47
C ILE A 135 25.63 -5.01 -2.03
N ASP A 136 26.34 -4.36 -2.94
CA ASP A 136 27.64 -3.73 -2.62
C ASP A 136 27.48 -2.41 -1.87
N LYS A 137 26.42 -1.67 -2.18
CA LYS A 137 26.10 -0.36 -1.61
C LYS A 137 24.65 -0.34 -1.13
N PRO A 138 24.38 0.21 0.06
CA PRO A 138 23.02 0.24 0.60
C PRO A 138 22.00 0.95 -0.31
N GLN A 139 22.41 2.00 -1.01
CA GLN A 139 21.58 2.65 -2.02
C GLN A 139 21.44 1.77 -3.26
N VAL A 140 20.19 1.41 -3.61
CA VAL A 140 19.88 0.57 -4.77
C VAL A 140 18.73 1.16 -5.58
N THR A 141 18.84 1.06 -6.90
CA THR A 141 17.72 1.34 -7.81
C THR A 141 16.93 0.06 -8.02
N VAL A 142 15.60 0.14 -7.90
CA VAL A 142 14.68 -0.96 -8.13
C VAL A 142 13.76 -0.60 -9.29
N ALA A 143 13.56 -1.54 -10.22
CA ALA A 143 12.61 -1.36 -11.31
C ALA A 143 11.69 -2.56 -11.52
N LEU A 144 10.45 -2.29 -11.93
CA LEU A 144 9.50 -3.28 -12.43
C LEU A 144 9.49 -3.23 -13.96
N HIS A 145 9.98 -4.29 -14.59
CA HIS A 145 10.06 -4.41 -16.04
C HIS A 145 8.97 -5.33 -16.57
N ASP A 146 7.98 -4.76 -17.23
CA ASP A 146 6.88 -5.50 -17.84
C ASP A 146 7.36 -6.27 -19.08
N LEU A 147 6.99 -7.55 -19.20
CA LEU A 147 7.38 -8.40 -20.32
C LEU A 147 6.27 -8.60 -21.35
N THR A 148 5.03 -8.15 -21.06
CA THR A 148 3.87 -8.58 -21.84
C THR A 148 2.86 -7.48 -22.13
N GLY A 149 2.69 -6.49 -21.26
CA GLY A 149 1.59 -5.53 -21.35
C GLY A 149 0.23 -6.08 -20.98
N PHE A 150 0.16 -7.25 -20.33
CA PHE A 150 -1.09 -7.91 -19.95
C PHE A 150 -1.20 -8.08 -18.43
N ASP A 151 -1.29 -6.95 -17.75
CA ASP A 151 -1.68 -6.86 -16.35
C ASP A 151 -0.68 -7.58 -15.43
N GLY A 152 0.62 -7.34 -15.60
CA GLY A 152 1.61 -7.67 -14.57
C GLY A 152 1.24 -6.97 -13.26
N ARG A 153 1.36 -7.66 -12.11
CA ARG A 153 0.90 -7.15 -10.80
C ARG A 153 2.00 -7.24 -9.78
N CYS A 154 2.38 -6.13 -9.18
CA CYS A 154 3.34 -6.10 -8.08
C CYS A 154 2.79 -5.26 -6.94
N ASP A 155 2.62 -5.86 -5.78
CA ASP A 155 2.16 -5.17 -4.56
C ASP A 155 3.35 -4.68 -3.73
N ALA A 156 4.31 -5.56 -3.44
CA ALA A 156 5.46 -5.19 -2.60
C ALA A 156 6.68 -6.05 -2.93
N ILE A 157 7.85 -5.52 -2.59
CA ILE A 157 9.14 -6.21 -2.66
C ILE A 157 9.77 -6.17 -1.27
N LEU A 158 10.11 -7.34 -0.72
CA LEU A 158 10.83 -7.45 0.54
C LEU A 158 12.28 -7.84 0.27
N PHE A 159 13.21 -7.02 0.75
CA PHE A 159 14.62 -7.38 0.91
C PHE A 159 14.82 -7.85 2.35
N THR A 160 15.32 -9.06 2.57
CA THR A 160 15.59 -9.59 3.92
C THR A 160 16.94 -10.30 3.99
N LYS A 161 17.72 -10.01 5.03
CA LYS A 161 18.93 -10.78 5.37
C LYS A 161 18.63 -12.09 6.11
N ASP A 162 17.41 -12.26 6.65
CA ASP A 162 16.94 -13.57 7.09
C ASP A 162 16.48 -14.35 5.85
N LEU A 163 17.35 -15.25 5.37
CA LEU A 163 17.11 -16.04 4.16
C LEU A 163 15.98 -17.05 4.33
N ASN A 164 15.50 -17.32 5.55
CA ASN A 164 14.37 -18.21 5.81
C ASN A 164 13.06 -17.46 6.03
N ASN A 165 13.12 -16.13 6.16
CA ASN A 165 11.93 -15.30 6.36
C ASN A 165 11.01 -15.37 5.14
N MET A 166 9.73 -15.65 5.40
CA MET A 166 8.63 -15.57 4.46
C MET A 166 7.48 -14.91 5.20
N PRO A 167 7.12 -13.65 4.90
CA PRO A 167 6.03 -13.01 5.60
C PRO A 167 4.69 -13.72 5.35
N PRO A 168 3.71 -13.58 6.24
CA PRO A 168 2.37 -14.13 6.02
C PRO A 168 1.71 -13.58 4.75
N ASN A 169 0.82 -14.37 4.15
CA ASN A 169 0.01 -13.97 2.99
C ASN A 169 -1.36 -13.40 3.40
N GLU A 170 -1.50 -12.91 4.62
CA GLU A 170 -2.76 -12.34 5.11
C GLU A 170 -3.22 -11.17 4.23
N GLY A 171 -4.51 -11.16 3.89
CA GLY A 171 -5.12 -10.17 2.99
C GLY A 171 -5.96 -9.10 3.70
N GLN A 172 -5.88 -8.99 5.04
CA GLN A 172 -6.54 -7.91 5.76
C GLN A 172 -5.92 -6.56 5.39
N ILE A 173 -6.67 -5.46 5.50
CA ILE A 173 -6.13 -4.11 5.27
C ILE A 173 -5.05 -3.82 6.31
N LEU A 174 -3.84 -3.49 5.85
CA LEU A 174 -2.67 -3.24 6.69
C LEU A 174 -2.49 -4.33 7.76
N PRO A 175 -2.18 -5.58 7.39
CA PRO A 175 -2.02 -6.67 8.36
C PRO A 175 -0.81 -6.42 9.28
N GLY A 176 -0.79 -7.08 10.45
CA GLY A 176 0.24 -6.83 11.49
C GLY A 176 1.68 -6.96 10.98
N TRP A 177 1.95 -7.95 10.13
CA TRP A 177 3.27 -8.13 9.51
C TRP A 177 3.70 -6.92 8.66
N ARG A 178 2.75 -6.29 7.96
CA ARG A 178 3.04 -5.12 7.11
C ARG A 178 3.31 -3.91 7.97
N ARG A 179 2.52 -3.72 9.03
CA ARG A 179 2.75 -2.64 10.01
C ARG A 179 4.13 -2.76 10.64
N GLU A 180 4.51 -3.96 11.06
CA GLU A 180 5.83 -4.23 11.65
C GLU A 180 6.97 -3.87 10.68
N LEU A 181 6.90 -4.33 9.43
CA LEU A 181 7.92 -4.04 8.42
C LEU A 181 7.99 -2.57 8.01
N LEU A 182 6.89 -1.83 8.10
CA LEU A 182 6.84 -0.39 7.83
C LEU A 182 7.11 0.47 9.08
N GLY A 183 7.31 -0.14 10.25
CA GLY A 183 7.47 0.58 11.52
C GLY A 183 6.21 1.37 11.92
N LEU A 184 5.03 0.94 11.49
CA LEU A 184 3.76 1.58 11.80
C LEU A 184 3.19 1.06 13.13
N SER A 185 2.64 1.98 13.92
CA SER A 185 1.88 1.66 15.12
C SER A 185 0.59 0.93 14.77
N GLU A 186 0.21 -0.08 15.57
CA GLU A 186 -1.14 -0.66 15.51
C GLU A 186 -2.20 0.33 16.01
N GLU A 187 -1.85 1.12 17.03
CA GLU A 187 -2.74 2.12 17.58
C GLU A 187 -2.79 3.34 16.65
N PRO A 188 -4.00 3.81 16.27
CA PRO A 188 -4.15 5.00 15.46
C PRO A 188 -3.63 6.23 16.20
N THR A 189 -3.15 7.23 15.46
CA THR A 189 -2.77 8.50 16.06
C THR A 189 -4.02 9.33 16.35
N ASP A 190 -4.25 9.66 17.61
CA ASP A 190 -5.31 10.59 17.99
C ASP A 190 -5.01 12.01 17.48
N LYS A 191 -5.95 12.55 16.69
CA LYS A 191 -5.96 13.93 16.22
C LYS A 191 -7.28 14.59 16.64
N SER A 192 -7.20 15.61 17.49
CA SER A 192 -8.37 16.27 18.06
C SER A 192 -8.45 17.76 17.70
N GLY A 193 -9.56 18.40 18.10
CA GLY A 193 -9.80 19.83 17.90
C GLY A 193 -10.33 20.17 16.52
N TYR A 194 -11.17 19.31 15.94
CA TYR A 194 -11.95 19.59 14.73
C TYR A 194 -13.43 19.73 15.11
N ASP A 195 -14.14 20.63 14.44
CA ASP A 195 -15.59 20.80 14.61
C ASP A 195 -16.37 19.84 13.69
N LEU A 196 -15.75 19.44 12.58
CA LEU A 196 -16.32 18.50 11.60
C LEU A 196 -15.24 17.56 11.07
N VAL A 197 -15.58 16.27 10.99
CA VAL A 197 -14.78 15.26 10.28
C VAL A 197 -15.57 14.83 9.05
N VAL A 198 -14.97 14.98 7.87
CA VAL A 198 -15.50 14.53 6.59
C VAL A 198 -14.68 13.32 6.15
N VAL A 199 -15.35 12.20 5.89
CA VAL A 199 -14.72 10.97 5.40
C VAL A 199 -15.10 10.76 3.94
N GLY A 200 -14.09 10.79 3.07
CA GLY A 200 -14.21 10.67 1.62
C GLY A 200 -13.97 11.99 0.89
N GLY A 201 -12.95 12.04 0.05
CA GLY A 201 -12.55 13.19 -0.78
C GLY A 201 -13.29 13.29 -2.11
N GLY A 202 -14.52 12.80 -2.22
CA GLY A 202 -15.36 12.94 -3.43
C GLY A 202 -15.97 14.34 -3.57
N TYR A 203 -16.72 14.58 -4.66
CA TYR A 203 -17.43 15.85 -4.87
C TYR A 203 -18.30 16.27 -3.69
N SER A 204 -19.04 15.33 -3.08
CA SER A 204 -19.88 15.59 -1.90
C SER A 204 -19.05 15.90 -0.65
N GLY A 205 -17.97 15.16 -0.41
CA GLY A 205 -17.10 15.34 0.75
C GLY A 205 -16.33 16.64 0.68
N MET A 206 -15.67 16.92 -0.44
CA MET A 206 -15.00 18.21 -0.65
C MET A 206 -15.98 19.38 -0.56
N GLY A 207 -17.15 19.27 -1.19
CA GLY A 207 -18.18 20.31 -1.10
C GLY A 207 -18.65 20.56 0.33
N SER A 208 -18.79 19.50 1.14
CA SER A 208 -19.14 19.60 2.56
C SER A 208 -18.01 20.24 3.38
N ALA A 209 -16.76 19.83 3.13
CA ALA A 209 -15.59 20.34 3.82
C ALA A 209 -15.37 21.84 3.54
N ILE A 210 -15.44 22.24 2.27
CA ILE A 210 -15.30 23.65 1.86
C ILE A 210 -16.44 24.50 2.45
N SER A 211 -17.68 24.01 2.38
CA SER A 211 -18.83 24.72 2.97
C SER A 211 -18.65 24.95 4.46
N ALA A 212 -18.28 23.91 5.23
CA ALA A 212 -18.06 24.01 6.66
C ALA A 212 -16.88 24.93 7.01
N ALA A 213 -15.76 24.83 6.28
CA ALA A 213 -14.62 25.71 6.48
C ALA A 213 -14.97 27.19 6.24
N ARG A 214 -15.78 27.49 5.22
CA ARG A 214 -16.30 28.85 4.95
C ARG A 214 -17.21 29.39 6.05
N MET A 215 -17.85 28.51 6.81
CA MET A 215 -18.64 28.87 7.99
C MET A 215 -17.82 28.95 9.28
N GLY A 216 -16.49 28.78 9.20
CA GLY A 216 -15.57 28.91 10.33
C GLY A 216 -15.29 27.61 11.09
N CYS A 217 -15.78 26.46 10.62
CA CYS A 217 -15.46 25.17 11.22
C CYS A 217 -14.01 24.78 10.93
N LYS A 218 -13.31 24.23 11.93
CA LYS A 218 -12.07 23.50 11.71
C LYS A 218 -12.40 22.09 11.23
N VAL A 219 -12.10 21.81 9.96
CA VAL A 219 -12.50 20.55 9.29
C VAL A 219 -11.31 19.60 9.17
N ALA A 220 -11.52 18.32 9.51
CA ALA A 220 -10.66 17.22 9.08
C ALA A 220 -11.27 16.55 7.85
N LEU A 221 -10.54 16.48 6.74
CA LEU A 221 -10.90 15.69 5.57
C LEU A 221 -10.04 14.44 5.54
N ILE A 222 -10.66 13.27 5.63
CA ILE A 222 -10.00 11.96 5.59
C ILE A 222 -10.31 11.34 4.24
N GLN A 223 -9.28 10.92 3.51
CA GLN A 223 -9.37 10.31 2.19
C GLN A 223 -8.43 9.09 2.16
N ASP A 224 -8.91 7.99 1.58
CA ASP A 224 -8.20 6.70 1.52
C ASP A 224 -7.39 6.50 0.23
N ARG A 225 -7.27 7.55 -0.58
CA ARG A 225 -6.56 7.57 -1.87
C ARG A 225 -5.68 8.81 -2.01
N PRO A 226 -4.61 8.76 -2.82
CA PRO A 226 -3.67 9.87 -2.96
C PRO A 226 -4.27 11.08 -3.69
N VAL A 227 -5.42 10.93 -4.35
CA VAL A 227 -6.09 12.01 -5.10
C VAL A 227 -7.51 12.29 -4.58
N LEU A 228 -7.91 13.55 -4.71
CA LEU A 228 -9.27 14.01 -4.47
C LEU A 228 -10.14 13.90 -5.74
N GLY A 229 -11.46 13.94 -5.58
CA GLY A 229 -12.43 13.88 -6.68
C GLY A 229 -13.33 12.65 -6.65
N GLY A 230 -13.02 11.64 -5.85
CA GLY A 230 -13.78 10.39 -5.86
C GLY A 230 -13.72 9.75 -7.26
N ASN A 231 -14.86 9.39 -7.84
CA ASN A 231 -14.91 8.89 -9.21
C ASN A 231 -14.55 9.96 -10.25
N GLY A 232 -14.62 11.25 -9.91
CA GLY A 232 -14.19 12.35 -10.76
C GLY A 232 -12.72 12.72 -10.62
N SER A 233 -11.89 11.81 -10.13
CA SER A 233 -10.42 11.94 -10.13
C SER A 233 -9.83 11.45 -11.45
N SER A 234 -8.54 11.74 -11.70
CA SER A 234 -7.81 11.19 -12.83
C SER A 234 -7.64 9.67 -12.79
N GLU A 235 -7.85 9.02 -11.63
CA GLU A 235 -7.81 7.56 -11.49
C GLU A 235 -9.04 6.89 -12.11
N VAL A 236 -10.25 7.40 -11.82
CA VAL A 236 -11.52 6.74 -12.19
C VAL A 236 -12.21 7.40 -13.40
N ARG A 237 -11.98 8.70 -13.59
CA ARG A 237 -12.33 9.45 -14.81
C ARG A 237 -13.84 9.52 -15.11
N VAL A 238 -14.69 9.56 -14.10
CA VAL A 238 -16.13 9.83 -14.26
C VAL A 238 -16.41 11.32 -14.06
N TRP A 239 -16.80 12.00 -15.13
CA TRP A 239 -17.00 13.45 -15.14
C TRP A 239 -18.05 13.96 -14.13
N ALA A 240 -17.91 15.22 -13.71
CA ALA A 240 -18.88 15.96 -12.93
C ALA A 240 -20.03 16.47 -13.81
N MET A 241 -20.77 15.57 -14.46
CA MET A 241 -21.97 15.97 -15.21
C MET A 241 -23.20 16.10 -14.30
N GLY A 242 -23.96 17.17 -14.50
CA GLY A 242 -25.22 17.39 -13.78
C GLY A 242 -26.00 18.61 -14.28
N LEU A 243 -27.32 18.60 -14.06
CA LEU A 243 -28.17 19.77 -14.32
C LEU A 243 -28.17 20.68 -13.08
N ILE A 244 -27.11 21.47 -12.92
CA ILE A 244 -26.99 22.43 -11.80
C ILE A 244 -27.63 23.78 -12.15
N ARG A 245 -27.90 24.59 -11.12
CA ARG A 245 -28.40 25.97 -11.22
C ARG A 245 -29.68 26.12 -12.06
N ARG A 246 -30.67 25.25 -11.86
CA ARG A 246 -31.96 25.28 -12.57
C ARG A 246 -33.14 25.56 -11.66
N GLY A 247 -34.14 26.26 -12.20
CA GLY A 247 -35.45 26.47 -11.57
C GLY A 247 -35.35 27.11 -10.18
N GLU A 248 -35.97 26.47 -9.18
CA GLU A 248 -36.04 26.95 -7.80
C GLU A 248 -34.68 26.90 -7.05
N PHE A 249 -33.67 26.23 -7.61
CA PHE A 249 -32.36 26.07 -6.98
C PHE A 249 -31.25 26.71 -7.83
N PRO A 250 -31.25 28.05 -8.02
CA PRO A 250 -30.30 28.73 -8.90
C PRO A 250 -28.83 28.65 -8.43
N ARG A 251 -28.61 28.34 -7.15
CA ARG A 251 -27.26 28.25 -6.53
C ARG A 251 -26.78 26.83 -6.27
N ILE A 252 -27.58 25.80 -6.62
CA ILE A 252 -27.16 24.41 -6.38
C ILE A 252 -25.92 24.10 -7.22
N GLY A 253 -24.92 23.48 -6.58
CA GLY A 253 -23.68 23.08 -7.23
C GLY A 253 -22.62 24.18 -7.37
N GLU A 254 -22.85 25.42 -6.90
CA GLU A 254 -21.86 26.50 -7.00
C GLU A 254 -20.50 26.13 -6.39
N ILE A 255 -20.50 25.54 -5.18
CA ILE A 255 -19.27 25.09 -4.53
C ILE A 255 -18.55 24.02 -5.36
N VAL A 256 -19.29 23.05 -5.91
CA VAL A 256 -18.70 21.96 -6.70
C VAL A 256 -18.14 22.47 -8.02
N ASP A 257 -18.83 23.40 -8.68
CA ASP A 257 -18.39 24.04 -9.94
C ASP A 257 -17.03 24.74 -9.80
N GLU A 258 -16.68 25.17 -8.58
CA GLU A 258 -15.36 25.76 -8.30
C GLU A 258 -14.21 24.77 -8.47
N PHE A 259 -14.43 23.44 -8.36
CA PHE A 259 -13.37 22.42 -8.45
C PHE A 259 -13.73 21.22 -9.33
N ALA A 260 -14.90 21.24 -9.98
CA ALA A 260 -15.33 20.24 -10.94
C ALA A 260 -14.36 20.16 -12.13
N ASP A 261 -14.24 18.95 -12.69
CA ASP A 261 -13.57 18.74 -13.96
C ASP A 261 -14.29 19.43 -15.12
N LYS A 262 -13.59 19.55 -16.25
CA LYS A 262 -14.16 20.03 -17.52
C LYS A 262 -13.99 18.99 -18.61
N ALA A 263 -14.05 17.70 -18.24
CA ALA A 263 -13.81 16.62 -19.16
C ALA A 263 -14.87 16.56 -20.25
N THR A 264 -14.43 16.28 -21.47
CA THR A 264 -15.32 16.18 -22.64
C THR A 264 -15.98 14.81 -22.77
N LYS A 265 -15.53 13.82 -22.00
CA LYS A 265 -15.98 12.41 -22.03
C LYS A 265 -15.92 11.77 -20.64
N SER A 266 -16.61 10.65 -20.50
CA SER A 266 -16.56 9.77 -19.33
C SER A 266 -16.53 8.29 -19.77
N PRO A 267 -15.41 7.55 -19.63
CA PRO A 267 -14.13 8.05 -19.15
C PRO A 267 -13.44 9.03 -20.12
N GLY A 268 -12.82 10.07 -19.57
CA GLY A 268 -12.03 11.08 -20.29
C GLY A 268 -10.51 10.84 -20.21
N ARG A 269 -9.70 11.81 -20.66
CA ARG A 269 -8.24 11.79 -20.42
C ARG A 269 -7.93 12.25 -19.00
N ALA A 270 -6.86 11.72 -18.40
CA ALA A 270 -6.50 11.98 -16.99
C ALA A 270 -6.34 13.48 -16.69
N GLU A 271 -5.69 14.21 -17.59
CA GLU A 271 -5.43 15.64 -17.50
C GLU A 271 -6.69 16.51 -17.51
N GLU A 272 -7.83 15.98 -17.99
CA GLU A 272 -9.10 16.71 -18.02
C GLU A 272 -9.81 16.74 -16.64
N PHE A 273 -9.37 15.91 -15.69
CA PHE A 273 -10.03 15.78 -14.37
C PHE A 273 -9.56 16.81 -13.35
N GLY A 274 -8.46 17.54 -13.59
CA GLY A 274 -8.08 18.69 -12.78
C GLY A 274 -7.77 18.38 -11.31
N ASP A 275 -7.07 17.29 -11.03
CA ASP A 275 -6.76 16.86 -9.65
C ASP A 275 -5.96 17.91 -8.87
N GLU A 276 -4.99 18.58 -9.51
CA GLU A 276 -4.23 19.70 -8.91
C GLU A 276 -5.15 20.78 -8.33
N LYS A 277 -6.27 21.06 -8.99
CA LYS A 277 -7.23 22.07 -8.56
C LYS A 277 -8.01 21.66 -7.32
N LYS A 278 -8.19 20.36 -7.11
CA LYS A 278 -8.92 19.82 -5.95
C LYS A 278 -8.04 19.82 -4.69
N GLU A 279 -6.73 19.81 -4.87
CA GLU A 279 -5.72 19.79 -3.79
C GLU A 279 -5.21 21.18 -3.39
N ALA A 280 -5.52 22.21 -4.18
CA ALA A 280 -5.17 23.62 -3.95
C ALA A 280 -6.08 24.31 -2.92
#